data_AF-A0A484AV92-F1
#
_entry.id   AF-A0A484AV92-F1
#
_cell.length_a   1.000
_cell.length_b   1.000
_cell.length_c   1.000
_cell.angle_alpha   90.00
_cell.angle_beta   90.00
_cell.angle_gamma   90.00
#
_symmetry.space_group_name_H-M   'P 1'
#
loop_
_entity.id
_entity.type
_entity.pdbx_description
1 polymer ?
#
loop_
_entity_poly.entity_id
_entity_poly.type
_entity_poly.pdbx_seq_one_letter_code
_entity_poly.pdbx_strand_id
1 'polypeptide(L)'
;MEWYEIKATNNRTVNFAERSKPGNKEVPSKQNNELDIGSDYIGGIINRGNWGWMSRRDVDTASITIYQLSNGYPIASYTFLSEQNLKCSISCVEELTVPGLGNRVLLAVCIEVLQGGTQLALFSPTNSQVLRYIDLNNAEINVTCMAFLDEHICAKSKFHQFDGCLAMGTTAGNVHLMDVNASQIVAKMGVNLCLYDNEVEHRDIHCIKSLSQLDQNLIRCRQEDIHLAFDVKIPTLTPSPISKLMPMKLVYGFVAGMQDGRVCVYDLRSMQPVAQIRRPDEHLPSPVVGLCYIVPPDDPQPCYYICAVYDQGDELISAMHSFNYRRPSPVSLDNGEFALRDFQAATTRIRISLDTESCSFIGCTTASTFASGEHGTVLTAITWRSQMDNRIKLVIFDINQWYKEEMPTHPNPQEDLNYLCGFILSGQHVGLALQLDTDSIIPFISLQCHDAYYFPKALSF
;
A
#
# COMPACT_ATOMS: atom_id res chain seq x y z
N MET A 1 27.01 -4.59 1.76
CA MET A 1 25.89 -5.55 1.79
C MET A 1 26.22 -6.71 0.86
N GLU A 2 26.08 -7.94 1.33
CA GLU A 2 26.17 -9.14 0.49
C GLU A 2 24.89 -9.31 -0.36
N TRP A 3 25.06 -9.76 -1.60
CA TRP A 3 23.96 -9.97 -2.55
C TRP A 3 23.89 -11.43 -2.98
N TYR A 4 22.70 -12.02 -2.87
CA TYR A 4 22.42 -13.40 -3.24
C TYR A 4 21.52 -13.46 -4.47
N GLU A 5 21.84 -14.35 -5.43
CA GLU A 5 21.05 -14.47 -6.65
C GLU A 5 19.96 -15.54 -6.50
N ILE A 6 18.69 -15.14 -6.64
CA ILE A 6 17.54 -16.05 -6.70
C ILE A 6 17.12 -16.17 -8.17
N LYS A 7 17.37 -17.33 -8.78
CA LYS A 7 16.96 -17.58 -10.16
C LYS A 7 15.48 -17.95 -10.24
N ALA A 8 14.73 -17.16 -11.02
CA ALA A 8 13.37 -17.50 -11.45
C ALA A 8 13.45 -18.64 -12.49
N THR A 9 13.59 -19.88 -12.01
CA THR A 9 13.54 -21.06 -12.89
C THR A 9 12.11 -21.34 -13.32
N ASN A 10 11.91 -21.97 -14.50
CA ASN A 10 10.58 -22.32 -15.01
C ASN A 10 9.75 -23.20 -14.06
N ASN A 11 10.39 -23.89 -13.11
CA ASN A 11 9.70 -24.69 -12.09
C ASN A 11 9.16 -23.85 -10.92
N ARG A 12 9.54 -22.56 -10.84
CA ARG A 12 9.16 -21.60 -9.80
C ARG A 12 8.42 -20.39 -10.37
N THR A 13 8.18 -20.36 -11.68
CA THR A 13 7.43 -19.29 -12.34
C THR A 13 6.15 -19.86 -12.92
N VAL A 14 5.13 -19.03 -12.95
CA VAL A 14 3.87 -19.36 -13.62
C VAL A 14 3.57 -18.25 -14.63
N ASN A 15 3.33 -18.65 -15.87
CA ASN A 15 3.05 -17.70 -16.94
C ASN A 15 1.56 -17.37 -17.00
N PHE A 16 1.24 -16.09 -17.09
CA PHE A 16 -0.10 -15.65 -17.46
C PHE A 16 -0.37 -16.02 -18.91
N ALA A 17 -1.58 -16.48 -19.21
CA ALA A 17 -1.99 -16.78 -20.58
C ALA A 17 -1.83 -15.52 -21.45
N GLU A 18 -1.14 -15.60 -22.58
CA GLU A 18 -0.87 -14.41 -23.41
C GLU A 18 -2.17 -13.72 -23.83
N ARG A 19 -3.21 -14.48 -24.19
CA ARG A 19 -4.49 -13.92 -24.65
C ARG A 19 -5.25 -13.10 -23.61
N SER A 20 -4.92 -13.21 -22.32
CA SER A 20 -5.59 -12.47 -21.24
C SER A 20 -4.86 -11.19 -20.81
N LYS A 21 -3.68 -10.92 -21.35
CA LYS A 21 -2.95 -9.67 -21.06
C LYS A 21 -3.73 -8.45 -21.61
N PRO A 22 -3.96 -7.39 -20.81
CA PRO A 22 -4.61 -6.17 -21.28
C PRO A 22 -3.89 -5.61 -22.53
N GLY A 23 -4.64 -5.26 -23.57
CA GLY A 23 -4.10 -4.65 -24.80
C GLY A 23 -3.55 -5.62 -25.86
N ASN A 24 -3.55 -6.94 -25.64
CA ASN A 24 -3.02 -7.90 -26.63
C ASN A 24 -3.81 -8.00 -27.96
N LYS A 25 -4.99 -7.38 -28.05
CA LYS A 25 -5.77 -7.30 -29.30
C LYS A 25 -5.40 -6.08 -30.16
N GLU A 26 -4.59 -5.15 -29.67
CA GLU A 26 -4.37 -3.83 -30.31
C GLU A 26 -2.97 -3.62 -30.91
N VAL A 27 -2.07 -4.59 -30.84
CA VAL A 27 -0.69 -4.40 -31.33
C VAL A 27 -0.28 -5.45 -32.37
N PRO A 28 -0.47 -5.20 -33.69
CA PRO A 28 0.23 -5.94 -34.73
C PRO A 28 1.60 -5.33 -35.14
N SER A 29 2.02 -4.18 -34.59
CA SER A 29 3.06 -3.37 -35.27
C SER A 29 4.17 -2.71 -34.45
N LYS A 30 4.31 -2.92 -33.13
CA LYS A 30 5.55 -2.50 -32.43
C LYS A 30 6.57 -3.65 -32.44
N GLN A 31 7.35 -3.73 -33.52
CA GLN A 31 8.61 -4.48 -33.50
C GLN A 31 9.57 -3.86 -32.48
N ASN A 32 10.10 -4.71 -31.61
CA ASN A 32 11.41 -4.62 -30.96
C ASN A 32 11.68 -3.41 -30.05
N ASN A 33 11.32 -3.56 -28.77
CA ASN A 33 12.20 -3.35 -27.63
C ASN A 33 11.51 -3.88 -26.36
N GLU A 34 11.80 -5.12 -25.95
CA GLU A 34 11.28 -5.72 -24.70
C GLU A 34 11.62 -4.89 -23.43
N LEU A 35 12.59 -3.99 -23.55
CA LEU A 35 13.06 -3.09 -22.49
C LEU A 35 11.98 -2.10 -21.99
N ASP A 36 11.02 -1.72 -22.83
CA ASP A 36 10.04 -0.65 -22.55
C ASP A 36 8.62 -1.19 -22.30
N ILE A 37 8.42 -2.51 -22.27
CA ILE A 37 7.09 -3.10 -22.03
C ILE A 37 6.69 -2.97 -20.56
N GLY A 38 7.66 -2.91 -19.65
CA GLY A 38 7.41 -2.85 -18.20
C GLY A 38 6.84 -1.54 -17.67
N SER A 39 7.24 -0.42 -18.28
CA SER A 39 6.78 0.93 -17.94
C SER A 39 5.30 1.13 -18.26
N ASP A 40 4.79 0.41 -19.26
CA ASP A 40 3.39 0.46 -19.69
C ASP A 40 2.41 -0.16 -18.66
N TYR A 41 2.87 -1.00 -17.73
CA TYR A 41 1.98 -1.72 -16.80
C TYR A 41 2.09 -1.22 -15.36
N ILE A 42 0.96 -1.31 -14.67
CA ILE A 42 0.85 -1.21 -13.22
C ILE A 42 0.15 -2.46 -12.71
N GLY A 43 0.49 -2.87 -11.49
CA GLY A 43 -0.19 -3.96 -10.84
C GLY A 43 -0.08 -3.88 -9.33
N GLY A 44 -0.65 -4.88 -8.69
CA GLY A 44 -0.66 -5.03 -7.25
C GLY A 44 -1.15 -6.41 -6.86
N ILE A 45 -1.04 -6.71 -5.57
CA ILE A 45 -1.45 -7.99 -5.00
C ILE A 45 -2.63 -7.75 -4.07
N ILE A 46 -3.65 -8.60 -4.18
CA ILE A 46 -4.93 -8.50 -3.48
C ILE A 46 -5.36 -9.90 -3.01
N ASN A 47 -6.49 -9.97 -2.29
CA ASN A 47 -7.04 -11.18 -1.71
C ASN A 47 -6.01 -11.92 -0.87
N ARG A 48 -5.35 -11.18 0.02
CA ARG A 48 -4.33 -11.69 0.95
C ARG A 48 -3.18 -12.46 0.27
N GLY A 49 -2.73 -12.00 -0.90
CA GLY A 49 -1.61 -12.64 -1.60
C GLY A 49 -1.99 -13.74 -2.57
N ASN A 50 -3.27 -14.07 -2.69
CA ASN A 50 -3.69 -15.13 -3.60
C ASN A 50 -3.82 -14.64 -5.04
N TRP A 51 -4.16 -13.36 -5.23
CA TRP A 51 -4.49 -12.80 -6.55
C TRP A 51 -3.62 -11.59 -6.87
N GLY A 52 -3.26 -11.44 -8.14
CA GLY A 52 -2.55 -10.27 -8.66
C GLY A 52 -3.41 -9.56 -9.70
N TRP A 53 -3.44 -8.24 -9.68
CA TRP A 53 -4.09 -7.45 -10.72
C TRP A 53 -3.07 -6.74 -11.59
N MET A 54 -3.44 -6.49 -12.84
CA MET A 54 -2.61 -5.81 -13.83
C MET A 54 -3.48 -4.92 -14.71
N SER A 55 -2.98 -3.72 -14.97
CA SER A 55 -3.56 -2.73 -15.90
C SER A 55 -2.46 -2.13 -16.74
N ARG A 56 -2.83 -1.67 -17.93
CA ARG A 56 -1.95 -0.83 -18.77
C ARG A 56 -2.20 0.65 -18.47
N ARG A 57 -1.18 1.49 -18.62
CA ARG A 57 -1.22 2.95 -18.46
C ARG A 57 -1.33 3.64 -19.82
N ASP A 58 -1.90 4.84 -19.82
CA ASP A 58 -1.91 5.82 -20.91
C ASP A 58 -2.41 5.27 -22.24
N VAL A 59 -3.45 4.44 -22.15
CA VAL A 59 -4.14 3.80 -23.27
C VAL A 59 -5.56 4.35 -23.41
N ASP A 60 -6.25 3.97 -24.49
CA ASP A 60 -7.62 4.44 -24.79
C ASP A 60 -8.68 3.66 -23.98
N THR A 61 -8.26 2.67 -23.17
CA THR A 61 -9.13 1.86 -22.33
C THR A 61 -8.56 1.65 -20.92
N ALA A 62 -9.36 1.92 -19.89
CA ALA A 62 -9.03 1.61 -18.51
C ALA A 62 -9.48 0.19 -18.19
N SER A 63 -8.60 -0.80 -18.38
CA SER A 63 -8.92 -2.22 -18.23
C SER A 63 -8.08 -2.90 -17.16
N ILE A 64 -8.72 -3.70 -16.31
CA ILE A 64 -8.06 -4.55 -15.31
C ILE A 64 -8.15 -6.02 -15.71
N THR A 65 -7.07 -6.77 -15.47
CA THR A 65 -7.13 -8.23 -15.44
C THR A 65 -6.59 -8.74 -14.11
N ILE A 66 -7.30 -9.68 -13.50
CA ILE A 66 -6.97 -10.28 -12.22
C ILE A 66 -6.61 -11.75 -12.45
N TYR A 67 -5.50 -12.17 -11.86
CA TYR A 67 -4.90 -13.49 -12.00
C TYR A 67 -4.77 -14.16 -10.65
N GLN A 68 -4.98 -15.47 -10.61
CA GLN A 68 -4.58 -16.28 -9.46
C GLN A 68 -3.06 -16.46 -9.50
N LEU A 69 -2.36 -16.09 -8.43
CA LEU A 69 -0.89 -16.09 -8.43
C LEU A 69 -0.29 -17.50 -8.38
N SER A 70 -0.98 -18.47 -7.79
CA SER A 70 -0.47 -19.83 -7.67
C SER A 70 -0.40 -20.60 -8.98
N ASN A 71 -1.21 -20.24 -9.98
CA ASN A 71 -1.33 -20.96 -11.25
C ASN A 71 -1.46 -20.06 -12.50
N GLY A 72 -1.42 -18.73 -12.33
CA GLY A 72 -1.50 -17.76 -13.43
C GLY A 72 -2.84 -17.69 -14.16
N TYR A 73 -3.88 -18.34 -13.64
CA TYR A 73 -5.19 -18.41 -14.28
C TYR A 73 -5.93 -17.06 -14.17
N PRO A 74 -6.53 -16.54 -15.26
CA PRO A 74 -7.30 -15.31 -15.20
C PRO A 74 -8.62 -15.54 -14.44
N ILE A 75 -8.82 -14.80 -13.36
CA ILE A 75 -10.02 -14.86 -12.52
C ILE A 75 -11.11 -13.94 -13.07
N ALA A 76 -10.73 -12.71 -13.43
CA ALA A 76 -11.64 -11.69 -13.92
C ALA A 76 -10.92 -10.73 -14.86
N SER A 77 -11.65 -10.13 -15.79
CA SER A 77 -11.18 -9.02 -16.61
C SER A 77 -12.34 -8.08 -16.88
N TYR A 78 -12.08 -6.77 -16.81
CA TYR A 78 -13.10 -5.75 -16.95
C TYR A 78 -12.52 -4.46 -17.54
N THR A 79 -13.29 -3.79 -18.38
CA THR A 79 -12.94 -2.49 -18.97
C THR A 79 -13.91 -1.45 -18.43
N PHE A 80 -13.41 -0.56 -17.56
CA PHE A 80 -14.21 0.46 -16.88
C PHE A 80 -14.53 1.66 -17.75
N LEU A 81 -13.58 2.02 -18.61
CA LEU A 81 -13.70 3.15 -19.51
C LEU A 81 -13.10 2.78 -20.85
N SER A 82 -13.79 3.16 -21.91
CA SER A 82 -13.32 3.01 -23.29
C SER A 82 -13.76 4.25 -24.06
N GLU A 83 -12.91 5.26 -24.09
CA GLU A 83 -13.20 6.53 -24.76
C GLU A 83 -12.24 6.74 -25.92
N GLN A 84 -12.80 6.91 -27.12
CA GLN A 84 -12.01 7.23 -28.30
C GLN A 84 -11.43 8.64 -28.14
N ASN A 85 -10.09 8.74 -28.20
CA ASN A 85 -9.30 9.98 -28.09
C ASN A 85 -9.04 10.52 -26.68
N LEU A 86 -9.39 9.81 -25.62
CA LEU A 86 -9.01 10.17 -24.25
C LEU A 86 -8.14 9.07 -23.64
N LYS A 87 -6.94 9.47 -23.18
CA LYS A 87 -6.04 8.55 -22.48
C LYS A 87 -6.53 8.35 -21.07
N CYS A 88 -6.63 7.10 -20.65
CA CYS A 88 -7.02 6.73 -19.30
C CYS A 88 -6.12 5.65 -18.73
N SER A 89 -6.05 5.61 -17.41
CA SER A 89 -5.20 4.72 -16.63
C SER A 89 -5.92 4.30 -15.36
N ILE A 90 -5.79 3.03 -14.96
CA ILE A 90 -6.09 2.66 -13.57
C ILE A 90 -4.88 3.10 -12.73
N SER A 91 -5.07 4.08 -11.84
CA SER A 91 -3.97 4.69 -11.08
C SER A 91 -3.68 3.93 -9.77
N CYS A 92 -4.71 3.41 -9.11
CA CYS A 92 -4.59 2.57 -7.92
C CYS A 92 -5.82 1.68 -7.71
N VAL A 93 -5.61 0.55 -7.04
CA VAL A 93 -6.65 -0.44 -6.69
C VAL A 93 -6.46 -0.82 -5.24
N GLU A 94 -7.54 -0.76 -4.45
CA GLU A 94 -7.53 -1.07 -3.02
C GLU A 94 -8.59 -2.13 -2.69
N GLU A 95 -8.22 -3.12 -1.87
CA GLU A 95 -9.15 -4.16 -1.40
C GLU A 95 -9.99 -3.65 -0.22
N LEU A 96 -11.31 -3.77 -0.31
CA LEU A 96 -12.24 -3.33 0.73
C LEU A 96 -12.61 -4.51 1.63
N THR A 97 -12.14 -4.48 2.87
CA THR A 97 -12.41 -5.53 3.87
C THR A 97 -13.62 -5.17 4.73
N VAL A 98 -14.81 -5.23 4.14
CA VAL A 98 -16.07 -4.86 4.81
C VAL A 98 -16.80 -6.09 5.38
N PRO A 99 -17.52 -5.95 6.51
CA PRO A 99 -18.35 -7.03 7.05
C PRO A 99 -19.41 -7.52 6.05
N GLY A 100 -19.75 -8.81 6.10
CA GLY A 100 -20.81 -9.39 5.28
C GLY A 100 -20.41 -9.87 3.87
N LEU A 101 -19.15 -9.65 3.43
CA LEU A 101 -18.65 -10.15 2.13
C LEU A 101 -18.51 -11.68 2.06
N GLY A 102 -18.28 -12.35 3.20
CA GLY A 102 -17.90 -13.76 3.21
C GLY A 102 -16.58 -13.98 2.46
N ASN A 103 -16.58 -14.86 1.46
CA ASN A 103 -15.41 -15.17 0.62
C ASN A 103 -15.31 -14.30 -0.65
N ARG A 104 -16.17 -13.29 -0.80
CA ARG A 104 -16.19 -12.41 -1.98
C ARG A 104 -15.15 -11.31 -1.82
N VAL A 105 -14.62 -10.84 -2.95
CA VAL A 105 -13.70 -9.70 -2.99
C VAL A 105 -14.44 -8.48 -3.53
N LEU A 106 -14.19 -7.34 -2.89
CA LEU A 106 -14.66 -6.02 -3.32
C LEU A 106 -13.46 -5.09 -3.43
N LEU A 107 -13.35 -4.40 -4.56
CA LEU A 107 -12.24 -3.51 -4.88
C LEU A 107 -12.76 -2.09 -5.09
N ALA A 108 -12.01 -1.11 -4.57
CA ALA A 108 -12.06 0.26 -5.02
C ALA A 108 -11.02 0.43 -6.13
N VAL A 109 -11.46 0.84 -7.32
CA VAL A 109 -10.61 1.03 -8.51
C VAL A 109 -10.64 2.50 -8.91
N CYS A 110 -9.50 3.18 -8.78
CA CYS A 110 -9.37 4.58 -9.19
C CYS A 110 -8.96 4.64 -10.66
N ILE A 111 -9.76 5.35 -11.44
CA ILE A 111 -9.58 5.57 -12.87
C ILE A 111 -9.19 7.03 -13.05
N GLU A 112 -8.04 7.26 -13.68
CA GLU A 112 -7.55 8.57 -14.06
C GLU A 112 -7.82 8.78 -15.55
N VAL A 113 -8.43 9.90 -15.89
CA VAL A 113 -8.62 10.34 -17.28
C VAL A 113 -7.70 11.53 -17.51
N LEU A 114 -6.80 11.42 -18.49
CA LEU A 114 -5.87 12.48 -18.84
C LEU A 114 -6.68 13.73 -19.23
N GLN A 115 -6.54 14.81 -18.44
CA GLN A 115 -7.31 16.07 -18.53
C GLN A 115 -8.75 16.03 -18.00
N GLY A 116 -9.24 14.87 -17.55
CA GLY A 116 -10.63 14.65 -17.10
C GLY A 116 -10.79 14.35 -15.62
N GLY A 117 -9.72 14.44 -14.82
CA GLY A 117 -9.74 14.18 -13.38
C GLY A 117 -9.79 12.69 -13.02
N THR A 118 -10.34 12.36 -11.86
CA THR A 118 -10.41 10.96 -11.36
C THR A 118 -11.83 10.50 -11.13
N GLN A 119 -12.07 9.21 -11.34
CA GLN A 119 -13.33 8.53 -11.03
C GLN A 119 -13.04 7.27 -10.21
N LEU A 120 -14.02 6.82 -9.44
CA LEU A 120 -13.89 5.63 -8.61
C LEU A 120 -14.93 4.58 -8.99
N ALA A 121 -14.52 3.33 -9.14
CA ALA A 121 -15.42 2.20 -9.35
C ALA A 121 -15.36 1.23 -8.17
N LEU A 122 -16.52 0.80 -7.67
CA LEU A 122 -16.64 -0.31 -6.73
C LEU A 122 -16.88 -1.59 -7.51
N PHE A 123 -15.89 -2.47 -7.56
CA PHE A 123 -15.86 -3.63 -8.45
C PHE A 123 -15.76 -4.94 -7.66
N SER A 124 -16.57 -5.93 -8.01
CA SER A 124 -16.46 -7.29 -7.49
C SER A 124 -15.89 -8.24 -8.55
N PRO A 125 -14.62 -8.67 -8.43
CA PRO A 125 -14.02 -9.62 -9.35
C PRO A 125 -14.74 -10.97 -9.38
N THR A 126 -15.25 -11.43 -8.23
CA THR A 126 -15.96 -12.72 -8.09
C THR A 126 -17.18 -12.80 -9.00
N ASN A 127 -17.85 -11.67 -9.20
CA ASN A 127 -19.02 -11.56 -10.07
C ASN A 127 -18.69 -10.88 -11.42
N SER A 128 -17.44 -10.44 -11.61
CA SER A 128 -17.02 -9.59 -12.74
C SER A 128 -17.96 -8.41 -12.98
N GLN A 129 -18.35 -7.73 -11.90
CA GLN A 129 -19.41 -6.72 -11.90
C GLN A 129 -18.96 -5.42 -11.24
N VAL A 130 -19.21 -4.29 -11.90
CA VAL A 130 -19.17 -2.97 -11.24
C VAL A 130 -20.49 -2.73 -10.54
N LEU A 131 -20.42 -2.43 -9.25
CA LEU A 131 -21.57 -2.20 -8.40
C LEU A 131 -21.97 -0.73 -8.38
N ARG A 132 -21.00 0.15 -8.59
CA ARG A 132 -21.18 1.60 -8.57
C ARG A 132 -19.99 2.32 -9.19
N TYR A 133 -20.27 3.39 -9.91
CA TYR A 133 -19.32 4.44 -10.23
C TYR A 133 -19.57 5.67 -9.33
N ILE A 134 -18.49 6.32 -8.92
CA ILE A 134 -18.51 7.53 -8.09
C ILE A 134 -17.73 8.60 -8.83
N ASP A 135 -18.41 9.69 -9.18
CA ASP A 135 -17.79 10.83 -9.85
C ASP A 135 -17.14 11.75 -8.81
N LEU A 136 -15.81 11.92 -8.92
CA LEU A 136 -15.02 12.74 -8.02
C LEU A 136 -14.75 14.14 -8.60
N ASN A 137 -15.04 14.36 -9.88
CA ASN A 137 -14.74 15.60 -10.58
C ASN A 137 -15.58 16.77 -10.07
N ASN A 138 -16.87 16.52 -9.80
CA ASN A 138 -17.78 17.53 -9.24
C ASN A 138 -17.31 18.07 -7.88
N ALA A 139 -16.56 17.26 -7.12
CA ALA A 139 -15.99 17.64 -5.83
C ALA A 139 -14.53 18.10 -5.93
N GLU A 140 -13.97 18.20 -7.14
CA GLU A 140 -12.56 18.55 -7.41
C GLU A 140 -11.55 17.63 -6.69
N ILE A 141 -11.92 16.37 -6.46
CA ILE A 141 -11.05 15.37 -5.83
C ILE A 141 -10.26 14.66 -6.92
N ASN A 142 -8.95 14.89 -6.93
CA ASN A 142 -7.99 14.21 -7.79
C ASN A 142 -7.15 13.22 -6.97
N VAL A 143 -7.50 11.94 -7.05
CA VAL A 143 -6.90 10.87 -6.22
C VAL A 143 -5.57 10.39 -6.78
N THR A 144 -4.57 10.28 -5.90
CA THR A 144 -3.21 9.79 -6.20
C THR A 144 -2.90 8.45 -5.55
N CYS A 145 -3.55 8.14 -4.42
CA CYS A 145 -3.45 6.85 -3.75
C CYS A 145 -4.67 6.61 -2.87
N MET A 146 -4.92 5.34 -2.55
CA MET A 146 -6.01 4.92 -1.68
C MET A 146 -5.51 3.97 -0.59
N ALA A 147 -6.22 3.92 0.53
CA ALA A 147 -6.06 2.91 1.56
C ALA A 147 -7.39 2.67 2.26
N PHE A 148 -7.73 1.41 2.51
CA PHE A 148 -8.94 1.08 3.27
C PHE A 148 -8.66 1.16 4.78
N LEU A 149 -9.48 1.92 5.50
CA LEU A 149 -9.46 1.97 6.95
C LEU A 149 -10.46 0.93 7.48
N ASP A 150 -9.95 -0.10 8.14
CA ASP A 150 -10.79 -1.19 8.62
C ASP A 150 -11.70 -0.78 9.79
N GLU A 151 -12.66 -1.65 10.09
CA GLU A 151 -13.64 -1.44 11.15
C GLU A 151 -12.98 -1.15 12.50
N HIS A 152 -11.82 -1.74 12.79
CA HIS A 152 -11.10 -1.53 14.04
C HIS A 152 -10.58 -0.09 14.16
N ILE A 153 -10.00 0.47 13.10
CA ILE A 153 -9.59 1.88 13.04
C ILE A 153 -10.82 2.78 13.20
N CYS A 154 -11.86 2.53 12.40
CA CYS A 154 -13.06 3.36 12.38
C CYS A 154 -13.78 3.37 13.74
N ALA A 155 -14.02 2.20 14.34
CA ALA A 155 -14.75 2.03 15.60
C ALA A 155 -14.14 2.82 16.77
N LYS A 156 -12.83 3.05 16.74
CA LYS A 156 -12.11 3.78 17.80
C LYS A 156 -11.90 5.26 17.46
N SER A 157 -12.21 5.68 16.24
CA SER A 157 -12.05 7.05 15.73
C SER A 157 -13.35 7.87 15.79
N LYS A 158 -13.31 9.11 15.27
CA LYS A 158 -14.51 9.94 15.05
C LYS A 158 -15.41 9.46 13.90
N PHE A 159 -14.99 8.43 13.17
CA PHE A 159 -15.69 7.89 12.00
C PHE A 159 -16.31 6.50 12.25
N HIS A 160 -16.59 6.14 13.51
CA HIS A 160 -17.16 4.84 13.90
C HIS A 160 -18.52 4.50 13.26
N GLN A 161 -19.19 5.50 12.69
CA GLN A 161 -20.49 5.39 12.01
C GLN A 161 -20.37 5.14 10.51
N PHE A 162 -19.16 5.25 9.95
CA PHE A 162 -18.91 4.90 8.56
C PHE A 162 -19.06 3.39 8.38
N ASP A 163 -19.69 3.02 7.28
CA ASP A 163 -19.96 1.66 6.86
C ASP A 163 -18.95 1.31 5.78
N GLY A 164 -17.73 0.99 6.24
CA GLY A 164 -16.52 0.96 5.42
C GLY A 164 -15.98 2.37 5.14
N CYS A 165 -14.67 2.55 5.31
CA CYS A 165 -14.02 3.85 5.13
C CYS A 165 -12.85 3.75 4.14
N LEU A 166 -12.97 4.44 3.01
CA LEU A 166 -11.89 4.55 2.04
C LEU A 166 -11.16 5.89 2.23
N ALA A 167 -9.88 5.85 2.57
CA ALA A 167 -9.03 7.02 2.59
C ALA A 167 -8.44 7.27 1.20
N MET A 168 -8.60 8.49 0.68
CA MET A 168 -8.14 8.91 -0.65
C MET A 168 -7.15 10.07 -0.50
N GLY A 169 -5.89 9.83 -0.82
CA GLY A 169 -4.86 10.86 -0.89
C GLY A 169 -4.97 11.62 -2.20
N THR A 170 -4.71 12.93 -2.17
CA THR A 170 -4.95 13.80 -3.33
C THR A 170 -3.71 14.55 -3.81
N THR A 171 -3.78 15.06 -5.04
CA THR A 171 -2.80 16.00 -5.59
C THR A 171 -2.74 17.32 -4.80
N ALA A 172 -3.82 17.72 -4.15
CA ALA A 172 -3.88 18.91 -3.31
C ALA A 172 -3.20 18.74 -1.93
N GLY A 173 -2.81 17.52 -1.56
CA GLY A 173 -2.18 17.22 -0.27
C GLY A 173 -3.16 17.00 0.89
N ASN A 174 -4.45 16.82 0.59
CA ASN A 174 -5.47 16.44 1.57
C ASN A 174 -5.75 14.94 1.50
N VAL A 175 -6.37 14.41 2.55
CA VAL A 175 -6.91 13.05 2.59
C VAL A 175 -8.42 13.12 2.75
N HIS A 176 -9.18 12.56 1.82
CA HIS A 176 -10.63 12.43 1.94
C HIS A 176 -10.98 11.07 2.53
N LEU A 177 -11.73 11.05 3.63
CA LEU A 177 -12.27 9.82 4.23
C LEU A 177 -13.70 9.64 3.75
N MET A 178 -13.93 8.68 2.87
CA MET A 178 -15.23 8.42 2.25
C MET A 178 -15.95 7.25 2.93
N ASP A 179 -17.23 7.47 3.27
CA ASP A 179 -18.18 6.41 3.63
C ASP A 179 -18.48 5.57 2.38
N VAL A 180 -18.07 4.30 2.39
CA VAL A 180 -18.32 3.38 1.28
C VAL A 180 -19.79 2.98 1.23
N ASN A 181 -20.51 3.07 2.35
CA ASN A 181 -21.90 2.60 2.48
C ASN A 181 -22.00 1.11 2.12
N ALA A 182 -21.04 0.35 2.65
CA ALA A 182 -20.73 -1.01 2.27
C ALA A 182 -21.92 -1.97 2.37
N SER A 183 -22.77 -1.85 3.39
CA SER A 183 -23.95 -2.69 3.57
C SER A 183 -24.92 -2.58 2.39
N GLN A 184 -25.12 -1.38 1.85
CA GLN A 184 -25.97 -1.19 0.66
C GLN A 184 -25.31 -1.77 -0.60
N ILE A 185 -24.00 -1.57 -0.75
CA ILE A 185 -23.22 -2.12 -1.88
C ILE A 185 -23.21 -3.67 -1.85
N VAL A 186 -23.03 -4.26 -0.66
CA VAL A 186 -23.05 -5.71 -0.44
C VAL A 186 -24.43 -6.31 -0.66
N ALA A 187 -25.50 -5.62 -0.27
CA ALA A 187 -26.86 -6.05 -0.57
C ALA A 187 -27.11 -6.14 -2.08
N LYS A 188 -26.58 -5.20 -2.88
CA LYS A 188 -26.66 -5.23 -4.35
C LYS A 188 -25.88 -6.40 -4.96
N MET A 189 -24.74 -6.81 -4.39
CA MET A 189 -24.00 -8.01 -4.82
C MET A 189 -24.80 -9.32 -4.67
N GLY A 190 -25.83 -9.36 -3.81
CA GLY A 190 -26.70 -10.53 -3.67
C GLY A 190 -27.66 -10.73 -4.84
N VAL A 191 -27.87 -9.69 -5.64
CA VAL A 191 -28.75 -9.68 -6.81
C VAL A 191 -27.85 -9.87 -8.03
N ASN A 192 -27.71 -11.11 -8.52
CA ASN A 192 -26.85 -11.48 -9.66
C ASN A 192 -27.34 -10.87 -11.00
N LEU A 193 -27.38 -9.55 -11.11
CA LEU A 193 -27.65 -8.83 -12.34
C LEU A 193 -26.33 -8.30 -12.85
N CYS A 194 -25.75 -8.98 -13.83
CA CYS A 194 -24.63 -8.43 -14.60
C CYS A 194 -25.21 -7.31 -15.48
N LEU A 195 -25.23 -6.09 -14.94
CA LEU A 195 -25.67 -4.91 -15.68
C LEU A 195 -24.63 -4.57 -16.74
N TYR A 196 -25.08 -4.00 -17.86
CA TYR A 196 -24.19 -3.35 -18.80
C TYR A 196 -23.63 -2.07 -18.16
N ASP A 197 -22.41 -1.63 -18.53
CA ASP A 197 -21.76 -0.45 -17.94
C ASP A 197 -22.63 0.81 -17.94
N ASN A 198 -23.41 1.03 -19.00
CA ASN A 198 -24.32 2.17 -19.14
C ASN A 198 -25.54 2.10 -18.21
N GLU A 199 -25.81 0.95 -17.60
CA GLU A 199 -26.88 0.72 -16.64
C GLU A 199 -26.37 0.76 -15.18
N VAL A 200 -25.05 0.82 -14.98
CA VAL A 200 -24.45 0.96 -13.64
C VAL A 200 -24.69 2.38 -13.12
N GLU A 201 -25.09 2.49 -11.86
CA GLU A 201 -25.34 3.77 -11.23
C GLU A 201 -24.05 4.59 -11.08
N HIS A 202 -24.06 5.82 -11.61
CA HIS A 202 -23.10 6.87 -11.28
C HIS A 202 -23.67 7.71 -10.13
N ARG A 203 -22.87 7.90 -9.08
CA ARG A 203 -23.23 8.67 -7.90
C ARG A 203 -22.22 9.76 -7.60
N ASP A 204 -22.73 10.86 -7.07
CA ASP A 204 -21.88 11.95 -6.61
C ASP A 204 -21.28 11.67 -5.23
N ILE A 205 -20.33 12.51 -4.86
CA ILE A 205 -19.73 12.57 -3.53
C ILE A 205 -19.96 13.95 -2.90
N HIS A 206 -20.45 13.98 -1.67
CA HIS A 206 -20.62 15.19 -0.88
C HIS A 206 -19.46 15.34 0.11
N CYS A 207 -18.75 16.46 0.04
CA CYS A 207 -17.58 16.71 0.89
C CYS A 207 -17.86 17.69 2.01
N ILE A 208 -17.55 17.29 3.24
CA ILE A 208 -17.65 18.13 4.43
C ILE A 208 -16.27 18.36 5.06
N LYS A 209 -16.14 19.47 5.79
CA LYS A 209 -14.90 19.88 6.47
C LYS A 209 -15.03 19.94 7.98
N SER A 210 -16.26 19.86 8.51
CA SER A 210 -16.54 20.00 9.93
C SER A 210 -17.15 18.74 10.50
N LEU A 211 -16.57 18.22 11.58
CA LEU A 211 -17.10 17.03 12.26
C LEU A 211 -18.51 17.26 12.84
N SER A 212 -18.85 18.50 13.18
CA SER A 212 -20.21 18.84 13.67
C SER A 212 -21.31 18.56 12.65
N GLN A 213 -20.96 18.43 11.38
CA GLN A 213 -21.87 18.18 10.28
C GLN A 213 -21.93 16.70 9.88
N LEU A 214 -21.08 15.84 10.47
CA LEU A 214 -20.86 14.47 10.04
C LEU A 214 -22.15 13.63 10.10
N ASP A 215 -22.78 13.52 11.27
CA ASP A 215 -23.92 12.62 11.48
C ASP A 215 -25.13 13.02 10.61
N GLN A 216 -25.43 14.32 10.56
CA GLN A 216 -26.56 14.84 9.79
C GLN A 216 -26.37 14.63 8.29
N ASN A 217 -25.17 14.92 7.77
CA ASN A 217 -24.90 14.71 6.35
C ASN A 217 -24.75 13.23 6.01
N LEU A 218 -24.27 12.38 6.93
CA LEU A 218 -24.18 10.94 6.70
C LEU A 218 -25.57 10.33 6.50
N ILE A 219 -26.52 10.66 7.37
CA ILE A 219 -27.90 10.18 7.25
C ILE A 219 -28.52 10.69 5.94
N ARG A 220 -28.35 11.98 5.64
CA ARG A 220 -28.88 12.60 4.42
C ARG A 220 -28.29 11.95 3.16
N CYS A 221 -26.96 11.84 3.07
CA CYS A 221 -26.28 11.25 1.93
C CYS A 221 -26.71 9.80 1.69
N ARG A 222 -26.84 8.98 2.74
CA ARG A 222 -27.34 7.60 2.62
C ARG A 222 -28.80 7.52 2.18
N GLN A 223 -29.65 8.49 2.52
CA GLN A 223 -31.04 8.59 2.05
C GLN A 223 -31.12 9.03 0.59
N GLU A 224 -30.24 9.94 0.17
CA GLU A 224 -30.12 10.45 -1.20
C GLU A 224 -29.32 9.51 -2.11
N ASP A 225 -28.77 8.41 -1.56
CA ASP A 225 -27.89 7.46 -2.25
C ASP A 225 -26.59 8.10 -2.81
N ILE A 226 -26.04 9.06 -2.07
CA ILE A 226 -24.81 9.81 -2.34
C ILE A 226 -23.72 9.37 -1.35
N HIS A 227 -22.45 9.39 -1.78
CA HIS A 227 -21.34 9.12 -0.86
C HIS A 227 -20.97 10.36 -0.04
N LEU A 228 -20.71 10.20 1.26
CA LEU A 228 -20.16 11.28 2.08
C LEU A 228 -18.64 11.14 2.17
N ALA A 229 -17.92 12.22 2.01
CA ALA A 229 -16.50 12.31 2.34
C ALA A 229 -16.19 13.43 3.34
N PHE A 230 -15.26 13.16 4.24
CA PHE A 230 -14.71 14.14 5.15
C PHE A 230 -13.29 14.54 4.71
N ASP A 231 -13.06 15.85 4.53
CA ASP A 231 -11.76 16.43 4.16
C ASP A 231 -10.83 16.55 5.38
N VAL A 232 -9.84 15.67 5.45
CA VAL A 232 -8.75 15.72 6.44
C VAL A 232 -7.58 16.51 5.87
N LYS A 233 -7.44 17.74 6.37
CA LYS A 233 -6.28 18.58 6.05
C LYS A 233 -5.07 18.17 6.87
N ILE A 234 -3.96 17.92 6.19
CA ILE A 234 -2.67 17.73 6.86
C ILE A 234 -2.06 19.11 7.12
N PRO A 235 -1.90 19.52 8.40
CA PRO A 235 -1.47 20.88 8.73
C PRO A 235 -0.01 21.09 8.34
N THR A 236 0.19 21.83 7.25
CA THR A 236 1.50 22.08 6.66
C THR A 236 1.60 23.51 6.15
N LEU A 237 2.83 24.07 6.12
CA LEU A 237 3.07 25.40 5.55
C LEU A 237 2.88 25.40 4.03
N THR A 238 3.34 24.34 3.37
CA THR A 238 3.22 24.13 1.93
C THR A 238 2.51 22.80 1.67
N PRO A 239 1.37 22.79 0.97
CA PRO A 239 0.73 21.56 0.53
C PRO A 239 1.65 20.77 -0.42
N SER A 240 1.59 19.45 -0.34
CA SER A 240 2.30 18.55 -1.26
C SER A 240 1.41 17.35 -1.56
N PRO A 241 1.33 16.87 -2.81
CA PRO A 241 0.55 15.70 -3.17
C PRO A 241 0.83 14.50 -2.25
N ILE A 242 -0.22 13.78 -1.86
CA ILE A 242 -0.08 12.54 -1.09
C ILE A 242 0.28 11.41 -2.05
N SER A 243 1.49 10.87 -1.98
CA SER A 243 1.95 9.80 -2.87
C SER A 243 1.65 8.40 -2.33
N LYS A 244 1.54 8.25 -1.00
CA LYS A 244 1.25 6.97 -0.34
C LYS A 244 0.37 7.16 0.89
N LEU A 245 -0.53 6.22 1.10
CA LEU A 245 -1.32 6.07 2.33
C LEU A 245 -1.12 4.66 2.88
N MET A 246 -1.06 4.56 4.20
CA MET A 246 -1.00 3.29 4.91
C MET A 246 -1.91 3.36 6.14
N PRO A 247 -2.88 2.44 6.30
CA PRO A 247 -3.72 2.40 7.49
C PRO A 247 -2.89 1.95 8.69
N MET A 248 -3.16 2.53 9.86
CA MET A 248 -2.37 2.25 11.07
C MET A 248 -3.26 2.07 12.29
N LYS A 249 -3.46 0.81 12.68
CA LYS A 249 -4.29 0.40 13.84
C LYS A 249 -3.77 0.98 15.16
N LEU A 250 -2.45 0.99 15.33
CA LEU A 250 -1.79 1.47 16.55
C LEU A 250 -2.15 2.91 16.96
N VAL A 251 -2.38 3.78 15.98
CA VAL A 251 -2.77 5.19 16.21
C VAL A 251 -4.24 5.45 15.88
N TYR A 252 -4.99 4.41 15.48
CA TYR A 252 -6.35 4.49 14.98
C TYR A 252 -6.50 5.57 13.90
N GLY A 253 -5.62 5.51 12.91
CA GLY A 253 -5.58 6.48 11.83
C GLY A 253 -4.74 6.00 10.65
N PHE A 254 -3.93 6.88 10.09
CA PHE A 254 -3.15 6.56 8.90
C PHE A 254 -1.78 7.25 8.91
N VAL A 255 -0.91 6.75 8.04
CA VAL A 255 0.36 7.39 7.67
C VAL A 255 0.24 7.88 6.23
N ALA A 256 0.58 9.14 6.01
CA ALA A 256 0.62 9.77 4.69
C ALA A 256 2.06 10.10 4.29
N GLY A 257 2.49 9.55 3.17
CA GLY A 257 3.74 9.91 2.48
C GLY A 257 3.46 10.94 1.40
N MET A 258 4.28 11.99 1.31
CA MET A 258 4.10 13.11 0.38
C MET A 258 5.18 13.13 -0.71
N GLN A 259 4.90 13.82 -1.81
CA GLN A 259 5.87 14.00 -2.90
C GLN A 259 7.10 14.83 -2.51
N ASP A 260 7.03 15.65 -1.47
CA ASP A 260 8.18 16.41 -0.96
C ASP A 260 9.07 15.65 0.05
N GLY A 261 8.73 14.39 0.34
CA GLY A 261 9.47 13.53 1.27
C GLY A 261 9.05 13.63 2.72
N ARG A 262 7.94 14.32 3.02
CA ARG A 262 7.36 14.28 4.37
C ARG A 262 6.54 13.01 4.59
N VAL A 263 6.65 12.49 5.79
CA VAL A 263 5.84 11.39 6.33
C VAL A 263 5.06 11.96 7.51
N CYS A 264 3.73 11.88 7.46
CA CYS A 264 2.83 12.37 8.50
C CYS A 264 2.04 11.21 9.08
N VAL A 265 2.09 11.05 10.41
CA VAL A 265 1.21 10.14 11.14
C VAL A 265 0.03 10.93 11.67
N TYR A 266 -1.19 10.50 11.37
CA TYR A 266 -2.41 11.23 11.71
C TYR A 266 -3.33 10.37 12.59
N ASP A 267 -3.76 10.92 13.72
CA ASP A 267 -4.67 10.26 14.67
C ASP A 267 -6.11 10.75 14.45
N LEU A 268 -7.01 9.84 14.03
CA LEU A 268 -8.41 10.16 13.72
C LEU A 268 -9.31 10.26 14.97
N ARG A 269 -8.77 10.01 16.16
CA ARG A 269 -9.50 10.19 17.43
C ARG A 269 -9.40 11.63 17.88
N SER A 270 -8.20 12.21 17.79
CA SER A 270 -7.91 13.60 18.13
C SER A 270 -8.10 14.55 16.93
N MET A 271 -8.13 14.01 15.70
CA MET A 271 -8.11 14.77 14.45
C MET A 271 -6.90 15.70 14.36
N GLN A 272 -5.73 15.19 14.75
CA GLN A 272 -4.48 15.93 14.74
C GLN A 272 -3.35 15.04 14.23
N PRO A 273 -2.31 15.62 13.59
CA PRO A 273 -1.08 14.90 13.35
C PRO A 273 -0.44 14.51 14.69
N VAL A 274 0.01 13.27 14.79
CA VAL A 274 0.87 12.81 15.90
C VAL A 274 2.26 13.41 15.72
N ALA A 275 2.82 13.26 14.52
CA ALA A 275 4.09 13.83 14.13
C ALA A 275 4.24 13.86 12.62
N GLN A 276 5.08 14.80 12.17
CA GLN A 276 5.52 14.90 10.80
C GLN A 276 7.04 14.87 10.79
N ILE A 277 7.61 13.96 10.01
CA ILE A 277 9.05 13.81 9.84
C ILE A 277 9.39 13.92 8.36
N ARG A 278 10.57 14.47 8.07
CA ARG A 278 11.12 14.54 6.72
C ARG A 278 12.48 13.87 6.72
N ARG A 279 12.95 13.48 5.53
CA ARG A 279 14.37 13.18 5.35
C ARG A 279 15.22 14.38 5.83
N PRO A 280 16.28 14.19 6.63
CA PRO A 280 17.07 15.30 7.15
C PRO A 280 17.95 16.05 6.15
N ASP A 281 18.14 15.54 4.93
CA ASP A 281 18.86 16.24 3.86
C ASP A 281 17.83 16.96 2.96
N GLU A 282 17.52 18.20 3.33
CA GLU A 282 16.30 18.96 3.04
C GLU A 282 16.26 19.69 1.67
N HIS A 283 17.31 19.61 0.86
CA HIS A 283 17.47 20.53 -0.28
C HIS A 283 16.65 20.17 -1.52
N LEU A 284 16.24 18.91 -1.69
CA LEU A 284 15.49 18.46 -2.86
C LEU A 284 14.23 17.69 -2.43
N PRO A 285 13.10 17.84 -3.16
CA PRO A 285 11.94 17.00 -2.96
C PRO A 285 12.30 15.55 -3.25
N SER A 286 11.82 14.62 -2.43
CA SER A 286 12.09 13.19 -2.58
C SER A 286 10.81 12.42 -2.29
N PRO A 287 9.98 12.13 -3.32
CA PRO A 287 8.71 11.48 -3.13
C PRO A 287 8.79 10.23 -2.26
N VAL A 288 7.86 10.11 -1.31
CA VAL A 288 7.67 8.87 -0.57
C VAL A 288 6.99 7.87 -1.48
N VAL A 289 7.70 6.83 -1.91
CA VAL A 289 7.21 5.81 -2.85
C VAL A 289 6.80 4.50 -2.17
N GLY A 290 7.30 4.26 -0.96
CA GLY A 290 6.97 3.07 -0.16
C GLY A 290 6.80 3.40 1.32
N LEU A 291 5.85 2.72 1.97
CA LEU A 291 5.60 2.80 3.41
C LEU A 291 5.29 1.41 3.95
N CYS A 292 5.91 1.04 5.06
CA CYS A 292 5.44 -0.02 5.95
C CYS A 292 5.73 0.37 7.40
N TYR A 293 5.19 -0.36 8.37
CA TYR A 293 5.52 -0.15 9.78
C TYR A 293 5.90 -1.44 10.48
N ILE A 294 6.70 -1.31 11.52
CA ILE A 294 7.21 -2.39 12.35
C ILE A 294 6.84 -2.07 13.80
N VAL A 295 6.32 -3.07 14.50
CA VAL A 295 6.14 -3.04 15.95
C VAL A 295 7.16 -4.01 16.53
N PRO A 296 8.20 -3.52 17.22
CA PRO A 296 9.15 -4.41 17.86
C PRO A 296 8.44 -5.21 18.96
N PRO A 297 8.73 -6.52 19.09
CA PRO A 297 8.09 -7.38 20.08
C PRO A 297 8.52 -7.06 21.51
N ASP A 298 9.82 -6.78 21.69
CA ASP A 298 10.50 -6.72 22.99
C ASP A 298 11.26 -5.38 23.17
N ASP A 299 10.63 -4.25 22.81
CA ASP A 299 11.22 -2.94 23.10
C ASP A 299 10.93 -2.52 24.56
N PRO A 300 11.94 -2.14 25.36
CA PRO A 300 11.71 -1.63 26.70
C PRO A 300 10.87 -0.34 26.71
N GLN A 301 10.88 0.48 25.66
CA GLN A 301 10.03 1.65 25.50
C GLN A 301 8.91 1.35 24.50
N PRO A 302 7.66 1.79 24.75
CA PRO A 302 6.62 1.66 23.73
C PRO A 302 6.99 2.53 22.52
N CYS A 303 7.37 1.87 21.44
CA CYS A 303 7.70 2.50 20.18
C CYS A 303 7.20 1.67 19.01
N TYR A 304 7.11 2.32 17.85
CA TYR A 304 7.01 1.64 16.58
C TYR A 304 7.90 2.36 15.58
N TYR A 305 8.14 1.70 14.45
CA TYR A 305 8.93 2.26 13.37
C TYR A 305 8.10 2.36 12.11
N ILE A 306 8.29 3.44 11.36
CA ILE A 306 7.80 3.58 10.00
C ILE A 306 9.02 3.48 9.08
N CYS A 307 9.04 2.48 8.23
CA CYS A 307 9.99 2.40 7.13
C CYS A 307 9.41 3.15 5.93
N ALA A 308 10.11 4.20 5.51
CA ALA A 308 9.76 4.99 4.35
C ALA A 308 10.83 4.85 3.27
N VAL A 309 10.39 4.69 2.02
CA VAL A 309 11.26 4.65 0.85
C VAL A 309 11.09 5.94 0.07
N TYR A 310 12.21 6.58 -0.25
CA TYR A 310 12.32 7.87 -0.92
C TYR A 310 12.98 7.67 -2.27
N ASP A 311 12.34 8.20 -3.30
CA ASP A 311 12.88 8.25 -4.65
C ASP A 311 13.38 9.68 -4.93
N GLN A 312 14.66 9.83 -5.27
CA GLN A 312 15.26 11.12 -5.64
C GLN A 312 15.44 11.25 -7.15
N GLY A 313 15.04 10.25 -7.93
CA GLY A 313 15.26 10.15 -9.37
C GLY A 313 16.61 9.53 -9.72
N ASP A 314 17.68 9.90 -9.00
CA ASP A 314 19.02 9.34 -9.12
C ASP A 314 19.46 8.53 -7.89
N GLU A 315 18.69 8.50 -6.81
CA GLU A 315 18.97 7.68 -5.64
C GLU A 315 17.67 7.11 -5.05
N LEU A 316 17.71 5.84 -4.65
CA LEU A 316 16.64 5.21 -3.88
C LEU A 316 17.12 4.97 -2.46
N ILE A 317 16.43 5.54 -1.48
CA ILE A 317 16.82 5.45 -0.06
C ILE A 317 15.67 4.89 0.76
N SER A 318 15.99 4.01 1.70
CA SER A 318 15.10 3.69 2.82
C SER A 318 15.56 4.41 4.08
N ALA A 319 14.60 4.93 4.84
CA ALA A 319 14.84 5.38 6.20
C ALA A 319 13.80 4.81 7.16
N MET A 320 14.26 4.44 8.35
CA MET A 320 13.40 3.96 9.41
C MET A 320 13.24 5.04 10.49
N HIS A 321 12.00 5.47 10.72
CA HIS A 321 11.64 6.52 11.67
C HIS A 321 10.99 5.90 12.90
N SER A 322 11.62 6.07 14.06
CA SER A 322 11.04 5.70 15.35
C SER A 322 10.01 6.71 15.81
N PHE A 323 8.92 6.23 16.40
CA PHE A 323 7.91 7.03 17.10
C PHE A 323 7.80 6.49 18.51
N ASN A 324 8.24 7.32 19.47
CA ASN A 324 8.36 6.92 20.87
C ASN A 324 7.22 7.51 21.68
N TYR A 325 6.67 6.69 22.56
CA TYR A 325 5.58 7.06 23.46
C TYR A 325 6.02 6.89 24.89
N ARG A 326 5.38 7.66 25.78
CA ARG A 326 5.59 7.47 27.20
C ARG A 326 5.04 6.10 27.59
N ARG A 327 5.77 5.36 28.43
CA ARG A 327 5.26 4.12 29.01
C ARG A 327 3.96 4.39 29.77
N PRO A 328 2.84 3.70 29.45
CA PRO A 328 1.61 3.84 30.20
C PRO A 328 1.83 3.51 31.68
N SER A 329 1.13 4.22 32.56
CA SER A 329 1.06 3.81 33.97
C SER A 329 0.36 2.44 34.04
N PRO A 330 0.79 1.51 34.92
CA PRO A 330 0.13 0.21 35.08
C PRO A 330 -1.38 0.30 35.35
N VAL A 331 -1.85 1.46 35.84
CA VAL A 331 -3.24 1.73 36.20
C VAL A 331 -4.14 2.00 34.98
N SER A 332 -3.58 2.29 33.80
CA SER A 332 -4.36 2.67 32.60
C SER A 332 -4.57 1.53 31.59
N LEU A 333 -4.23 0.29 31.94
CA LEU A 333 -4.46 -0.91 31.10
C LEU A 333 -5.89 -1.43 31.26
N ASP A 334 -6.88 -0.66 30.84
CA ASP A 334 -8.19 -1.26 30.56
C ASP A 334 -8.10 -1.97 29.21
N ASN A 335 -8.31 -3.29 29.23
CA ASN A 335 -8.47 -4.22 28.09
C ASN A 335 -7.21 -4.70 27.34
N GLY A 336 -6.00 -4.49 27.85
CA GLY A 336 -4.79 -5.06 27.23
C GLY A 336 -4.41 -4.47 25.85
N GLU A 337 -5.18 -3.51 25.34
CA GLU A 337 -4.79 -2.69 24.18
C GLU A 337 -3.85 -1.59 24.67
N PHE A 338 -2.59 -1.61 24.20
CA PHE A 338 -1.69 -0.47 24.34
C PHE A 338 -2.25 0.70 23.53
N ALA A 339 -3.09 1.52 24.15
CA ALA A 339 -3.47 2.80 23.58
C ALA A 339 -2.21 3.69 23.63
N LEU A 340 -1.47 3.74 22.52
CA LEU A 340 -0.36 4.68 22.35
C LEU A 340 -0.92 6.10 22.54
N ARG A 341 -0.67 6.64 23.73
CA ARG A 341 -1.02 7.98 24.19
C ARG A 341 0.27 8.60 24.70
N ASP A 342 0.34 9.91 24.71
CA ASP A 342 1.53 10.67 25.14
C ASP A 342 2.75 10.44 24.25
N PHE A 343 2.58 10.80 22.96
CA PHE A 343 3.69 10.88 22.00
C PHE A 343 4.82 11.76 22.57
N GLN A 344 6.06 11.30 22.45
CA GLN A 344 7.24 12.01 22.95
C GLN A 344 8.07 12.60 21.82
N ALA A 345 8.48 11.75 20.88
CA ALA A 345 9.40 12.15 19.81
C ALA A 345 9.32 11.20 18.62
N ALA A 346 9.56 11.77 17.44
CA ALA A 346 9.77 11.04 16.20
C ALA A 346 11.20 11.33 15.72
N THR A 347 11.98 10.29 15.43
CA THR A 347 13.38 10.45 14.98
C THR A 347 13.75 9.41 13.94
N THR A 348 14.51 9.81 12.93
CA THR A 348 15.13 8.88 11.98
C THR A 348 16.25 8.12 12.68
N ARG A 349 16.19 6.78 12.65
CA ARG A 349 17.13 5.91 13.36
C ARG A 349 18.18 5.30 12.47
N ILE A 350 17.82 4.88 11.27
CA ILE A 350 18.75 4.31 10.29
C ILE A 350 18.36 4.78 8.90
N ARG A 351 19.37 4.95 8.05
CA ARG A 351 19.21 5.19 6.62
C ARG A 351 20.01 4.16 5.85
N ILE A 352 19.43 3.69 4.75
CA ILE A 352 20.01 2.67 3.89
C ILE A 352 19.91 3.22 2.47
N SER A 353 21.05 3.49 1.84
CA SER A 353 21.11 3.74 0.40
C SER A 353 20.88 2.39 -0.29
N LEU A 354 19.77 2.28 -1.03
CA LEU A 354 19.36 1.05 -1.69
C LEU A 354 19.97 0.97 -3.09
N ASP A 355 19.97 2.09 -3.80
CA ASP A 355 20.53 2.22 -5.14
C ASP A 355 20.91 3.68 -5.40
N THR A 356 21.88 3.91 -6.29
CA THR A 356 22.43 5.24 -6.62
C THR A 356 22.18 5.64 -8.07
N GLU A 357 21.16 5.05 -8.69
CA GLU A 357 20.70 5.43 -10.02
C GLU A 357 19.17 5.38 -10.10
N SER A 358 18.65 5.73 -11.27
CA SER A 358 17.21 5.64 -11.56
C SER A 358 16.67 4.24 -11.29
N CYS A 359 15.58 4.19 -10.54
CA CYS A 359 14.95 2.96 -10.10
C CYS A 359 13.44 3.00 -10.35
N SER A 360 12.84 1.83 -10.43
CA SER A 360 11.38 1.67 -10.37
C SER A 360 11.03 0.91 -9.11
N PHE A 361 10.40 1.59 -8.16
CA PHE A 361 9.95 0.98 -6.91
C PHE A 361 8.86 -0.07 -7.16
N ILE A 362 8.95 -1.23 -6.50
CA ILE A 362 8.01 -2.36 -6.66
C ILE A 362 7.20 -2.60 -5.38
N GLY A 363 7.83 -2.59 -4.21
CA GLY A 363 7.13 -2.94 -2.97
C GLY A 363 7.89 -2.63 -1.69
N CYS A 364 7.15 -2.37 -0.62
CA CYS A 364 7.67 -2.19 0.74
C CYS A 364 6.64 -2.81 1.68
N THR A 365 6.97 -3.93 2.32
CA THR A 365 6.04 -4.70 3.15
C THR A 365 6.70 -5.17 4.43
N THR A 366 5.88 -5.40 5.45
CA THR A 366 6.29 -6.02 6.70
C THR A 366 5.75 -7.45 6.74
N ALA A 367 6.57 -8.40 7.17
CA ALA A 367 6.17 -9.77 7.50
C ALA A 367 6.54 -10.08 8.95
N SER A 368 5.67 -10.77 9.67
CA SER A 368 5.84 -11.04 11.10
C SER A 368 5.40 -12.45 11.47
N THR A 369 6.34 -13.30 11.90
CA THR A 369 6.05 -14.70 12.28
C THR A 369 5.66 -14.86 13.76
N PHE A 370 5.41 -13.77 14.49
CA PHE A 370 5.09 -13.81 15.93
C PHE A 370 3.79 -14.54 16.27
N ALA A 371 2.89 -14.72 15.31
CA ALA A 371 1.71 -15.57 15.50
C ALA A 371 2.07 -17.07 15.63
N SER A 372 3.29 -17.48 15.28
CA SER A 372 3.70 -18.87 15.05
C SER A 372 4.67 -19.44 16.11
N GLY A 373 5.12 -18.68 17.12
CA GLY A 373 5.94 -19.23 18.23
C GLY A 373 6.85 -18.24 18.97
N GLU A 374 7.63 -18.75 19.95
CA GLU A 374 8.49 -17.99 20.89
C GLU A 374 9.70 -17.27 20.25
N HIS A 375 9.99 -17.51 18.97
CA HIS A 375 11.09 -16.88 18.22
C HIS A 375 10.57 -16.23 16.94
N GLY A 376 9.58 -15.35 17.08
CA GLY A 376 9.07 -14.57 15.95
C GLY A 376 10.15 -13.68 15.34
N THR A 377 10.05 -13.45 14.03
CA THR A 377 10.88 -12.51 13.29
C THR A 377 9.98 -11.44 12.71
N VAL A 378 10.38 -10.17 12.79
CA VAL A 378 9.72 -9.09 12.03
C VAL A 378 10.68 -8.59 10.96
N LEU A 379 10.28 -8.81 9.71
CA LEU A 379 11.05 -8.47 8.52
C LEU A 379 10.40 -7.30 7.80
N THR A 380 11.23 -6.44 7.24
CA THR A 380 10.82 -5.48 6.21
C THR A 380 11.46 -5.87 4.89
N ALA A 381 10.61 -6.10 3.88
CA ALA A 381 11.02 -6.42 2.52
C ALA A 381 10.83 -5.19 1.64
N ILE A 382 11.91 -4.70 1.02
CA ILE A 382 11.93 -3.56 0.10
C ILE A 382 12.39 -4.04 -1.25
N THR A 383 11.65 -3.73 -2.31
CA THR A 383 11.93 -4.24 -3.66
C THR A 383 11.80 -3.16 -4.70
N TRP A 384 12.74 -3.15 -5.64
CA TRP A 384 12.80 -2.21 -6.75
C TRP A 384 13.48 -2.88 -7.94
N ARG A 385 13.31 -2.27 -9.12
CA ARG A 385 14.10 -2.58 -10.31
C ARG A 385 15.15 -1.49 -10.49
N SER A 386 16.41 -1.88 -10.55
CA SER A 386 17.51 -0.97 -10.89
C SER A 386 17.58 -0.83 -12.41
N GLN A 387 17.59 0.41 -12.91
CA GLN A 387 17.68 0.64 -14.36
C GLN A 387 19.10 0.40 -14.90
N MET A 388 20.13 0.53 -14.05
CA MET A 388 21.54 0.34 -14.39
C MET A 388 21.84 -1.08 -14.85
N ASP A 389 21.49 -2.07 -14.02
CA ASP A 389 21.76 -3.48 -14.29
C ASP A 389 20.54 -4.23 -14.84
N ASN A 390 19.40 -3.54 -14.92
CA ASN A 390 18.11 -4.06 -15.33
C ASN A 390 17.66 -5.28 -14.51
N ARG A 391 17.95 -5.28 -13.20
CA ARG A 391 17.58 -6.37 -12.29
C ARG A 391 16.62 -5.92 -11.22
N ILE A 392 15.82 -6.87 -10.76
CA ILE A 392 14.99 -6.69 -9.57
C ILE A 392 15.85 -7.01 -8.35
N LYS A 393 15.90 -6.07 -7.42
CA LYS A 393 16.62 -6.17 -6.15
C LYS A 393 15.61 -6.20 -5.02
N LEU A 394 15.86 -7.05 -4.03
CA LEU A 394 15.09 -7.18 -2.80
C LEU A 394 16.06 -7.03 -1.62
N VAL A 395 15.73 -6.17 -0.67
CA VAL A 395 16.42 -6.11 0.63
C VAL A 395 15.47 -6.54 1.71
N ILE A 396 15.94 -7.45 2.56
CA ILE A 396 15.29 -7.85 3.79
C ILE A 396 16.04 -7.22 4.95
N PHE A 397 15.32 -6.46 5.77
CA PHE A 397 15.77 -5.88 7.03
C PHE A 397 15.09 -6.59 8.19
N ASP A 398 15.86 -7.02 9.20
CA ASP A 398 15.33 -7.66 10.41
C ASP A 398 15.54 -6.75 11.62
N ILE A 399 14.43 -6.34 12.23
CA ILE A 399 14.45 -5.43 13.37
C ILE A 399 15.13 -6.06 14.60
N ASN A 400 14.94 -7.37 14.82
CA ASN A 400 15.46 -8.05 16.01
C ASN A 400 16.99 -8.16 15.94
N GLN A 401 17.52 -8.45 14.75
CA GLN A 401 18.97 -8.47 14.53
C GLN A 401 19.57 -7.07 14.61
N TRP A 402 18.86 -6.05 14.12
CA TRP A 402 19.31 -4.65 14.25
C TRP A 402 19.37 -4.21 15.72
N TYR A 403 18.46 -4.68 16.57
CA TYR A 403 18.51 -4.47 18.02
C TYR A 403 19.71 -5.17 18.66
N LYS A 404 20.00 -6.42 18.26
CA LYS A 404 21.15 -7.19 18.76
C LYS A 404 22.48 -6.54 18.43
N GLU A 405 22.56 -5.84 17.30
CA GLU A 405 23.74 -5.06 16.90
C GLU A 405 23.75 -3.64 17.45
N GLU A 406 22.95 -3.34 18.49
CA GLU A 406 22.92 -2.04 19.17
C GLU A 406 22.43 -0.87 18.28
N MET A 407 21.54 -1.16 17.32
CA MET A 407 20.83 -0.16 16.52
C MET A 407 21.73 0.83 15.75
N PRO A 408 22.66 0.35 14.90
CA PRO A 408 23.55 1.22 14.14
C PRO A 408 22.75 2.17 13.23
N THR A 409 23.14 3.45 13.21
CA THR A 409 22.43 4.51 12.47
C THR A 409 22.97 4.71 11.05
N HIS A 410 24.25 4.39 10.84
CA HIS A 410 24.98 4.53 9.59
C HIS A 410 25.63 3.18 9.26
N PRO A 411 25.00 2.37 8.39
CA PRO A 411 25.57 1.10 7.98
C PRO A 411 26.92 1.34 7.28
N ASN A 412 28.00 0.78 7.82
CA ASN A 412 29.30 0.82 7.17
C ASN A 412 29.34 -0.24 6.06
N PRO A 413 29.59 0.12 4.79
CA PRO A 413 29.64 -0.84 3.70
C PRO A 413 30.71 -1.95 3.88
N GLN A 414 31.71 -1.71 4.73
CA GLN A 414 32.80 -2.64 5.02
C GLN A 414 32.49 -3.65 6.12
N GLU A 415 31.39 -3.47 6.85
CA GLU A 415 30.98 -4.35 7.95
C GLU A 415 29.98 -5.41 7.48
N ASP A 416 30.02 -6.56 8.12
CA ASP A 416 29.01 -7.62 7.95
C ASP A 416 27.74 -7.22 8.70
N LEU A 417 26.77 -6.67 7.96
CA LEU A 417 25.49 -6.19 8.50
C LEU A 417 24.53 -7.39 8.70
N ASN A 418 24.51 -8.04 9.87
CA ASN A 418 23.72 -9.27 10.05
C ASN A 418 22.21 -9.04 10.14
N TYR A 419 21.77 -7.79 10.19
CA TYR A 419 20.37 -7.38 10.15
C TYR A 419 19.86 -7.06 8.73
N LEU A 420 20.72 -7.18 7.71
CA LEU A 420 20.39 -6.90 6.31
C LEU A 420 20.78 -8.06 5.40
N CYS A 421 19.95 -8.34 4.41
CA CYS A 421 20.29 -9.28 3.35
C CYS A 421 19.75 -8.78 2.00
N GLY A 422 20.62 -8.74 0.99
CA GLY A 422 20.28 -8.34 -0.37
C GLY A 422 20.08 -9.56 -1.27
N PHE A 423 19.04 -9.52 -2.10
CA PHE A 423 18.73 -10.53 -3.10
C PHE A 423 18.58 -9.89 -4.47
N ILE A 424 19.08 -10.57 -5.50
CA ILE A 424 18.86 -10.25 -6.90
C ILE A 424 17.91 -11.31 -7.44
N LEU A 425 16.71 -10.90 -7.86
CA LEU A 425 15.75 -11.79 -8.49
C LEU A 425 16.09 -11.86 -9.99
N SER A 426 16.79 -12.92 -10.38
CA SER A 426 17.23 -13.12 -11.75
C SER A 426 16.10 -13.60 -12.64
N GLY A 427 15.78 -12.80 -13.65
CA GLY A 427 14.79 -13.05 -14.70
C GLY A 427 14.70 -11.85 -15.64
N GLN A 428 14.12 -12.03 -16.83
CA GLN A 428 13.90 -10.94 -17.80
C GLN A 428 12.57 -10.20 -17.58
N HIS A 429 11.77 -10.61 -16.59
CA HIS A 429 10.43 -10.07 -16.37
C HIS A 429 10.45 -8.81 -15.51
N VAL A 430 9.49 -7.94 -15.75
CA VAL A 430 9.29 -6.71 -15.00
C VAL A 430 8.43 -7.02 -13.77
N GLY A 431 8.89 -6.62 -12.59
CA GLY A 431 8.14 -6.75 -11.35
C GLY A 431 7.12 -5.63 -11.21
N LEU A 432 5.86 -5.97 -10.96
CA LEU A 432 4.79 -5.00 -10.72
C LEU A 432 4.46 -4.84 -9.23
N ALA A 433 4.64 -5.89 -8.45
CA ALA A 433 4.43 -5.91 -7.01
C ALA A 433 5.21 -7.07 -6.38
N LEU A 434 5.45 -6.98 -5.08
CA LEU A 434 6.00 -8.06 -4.26
C LEU A 434 5.20 -8.17 -2.97
N GLN A 435 4.94 -9.40 -2.55
CA GLN A 435 4.49 -9.72 -1.21
C GLN A 435 5.33 -10.88 -0.66
N LEU A 436 5.81 -10.73 0.56
CA LEU A 436 6.40 -11.84 1.30
C LEU A 436 5.27 -12.61 2.00
N ASP A 437 5.16 -13.91 1.71
CA ASP A 437 4.24 -14.77 2.43
C ASP A 437 4.78 -14.99 3.85
N THR A 438 4.01 -14.59 4.86
CA THR A 438 4.47 -14.68 6.25
C THR A 438 4.50 -16.14 6.72
N ASP A 439 3.63 -16.98 6.16
CA ASP A 439 3.51 -18.39 6.55
C ASP A 439 4.63 -19.25 5.94
N SER A 440 5.35 -18.75 4.91
CA SER A 440 6.48 -19.44 4.30
C SER A 440 7.82 -19.19 4.99
N ILE A 441 7.90 -18.20 5.89
CA ILE A 441 9.15 -17.81 6.55
C ILE A 441 9.54 -18.85 7.60
N ILE A 442 10.62 -19.57 7.33
CA ILE A 442 11.13 -20.65 8.18
C ILE A 442 12.60 -20.36 8.55
N PRO A 443 12.95 -20.33 9.85
CA PRO A 443 14.34 -20.23 10.26
C PRO A 443 15.12 -21.51 10.01
N PHE A 444 16.44 -21.41 9.87
CA PHE A 444 17.29 -22.59 9.76
C PHE A 444 17.26 -23.42 11.05
N ILE A 445 16.93 -24.71 10.93
CA ILE A 445 16.84 -25.64 12.07
C ILE A 445 18.11 -26.49 12.13
N SER A 446 18.81 -26.44 13.26
CA SER A 446 20.00 -27.26 13.55
C SER A 446 19.97 -27.79 14.98
N LEU A 447 20.69 -28.89 15.23
CA LEU A 447 20.87 -29.48 16.57
C LEU A 447 21.66 -28.58 17.53
N GLN A 448 22.48 -27.68 16.99
CA GLN A 448 23.20 -26.64 17.75
C GLN A 448 22.62 -25.28 17.38
N CYS A 449 22.27 -24.45 18.34
CA CYS A 449 21.80 -23.09 18.07
C CYS A 449 22.99 -22.13 18.01
N HIS A 450 23.38 -21.71 16.80
CA HIS A 450 24.30 -20.60 16.60
C HIS A 450 23.52 -19.33 16.23
N ASP A 451 23.96 -18.18 16.71
CA ASP A 451 23.29 -16.89 16.44
C ASP A 451 23.15 -16.61 14.94
N ALA A 452 24.11 -17.08 14.14
CA ALA A 452 24.10 -16.94 12.69
C ALA A 452 22.91 -17.61 11.99
N TYR A 453 22.22 -18.54 12.65
CA TYR A 453 21.03 -19.21 12.11
C TYR A 453 19.76 -18.35 12.18
N TYR A 454 19.82 -17.23 12.90
CA TYR A 454 18.72 -16.28 13.02
C TYR A 454 18.91 -15.04 12.14
N PHE A 455 20.01 -14.96 11.37
CA PHE A 455 20.24 -13.86 10.45
C PHE A 455 19.30 -13.97 9.24
N PRO A 456 18.92 -12.86 8.58
CA PRO A 456 18.01 -12.89 7.44
C PRO A 456 18.52 -13.76 6.28
N LYS A 457 19.84 -13.86 6.13
CA LYS A 457 20.50 -14.73 5.13
C LYS A 457 20.31 -16.24 5.38
N ALA A 458 19.93 -16.63 6.59
CA ALA A 458 19.68 -18.03 6.95
C ALA A 458 18.18 -18.41 6.84
N LEU A 459 17.30 -17.45 6.53
CA LEU A 459 15.87 -17.70 6.39
C LEU A 459 15.55 -18.37 5.05
N SER A 460 14.59 -19.28 5.09
CA SER A 460 13.87 -19.75 3.90
C SER A 460 12.51 -19.08 3.85
N PHE A 461 12.06 -18.65 2.68
CA PHE A 461 10.78 -17.97 2.47
C PHE A 461 10.29 -18.12 1.04
#